data_AF-A0A5N1JIN4-F1
#
_entry.id   AF-A0A5N1JIN4-F1
#
_cell.length_a   1.000
_cell.length_b   1.000
_cell.length_c   1.000
_cell.angle_alpha   90.00
_cell.angle_beta   90.00
_cell.angle_gamma   90.00
#
_symmetry.space_group_name_H-M   'P 1'
#
loop_
_entity.id
_entity.type
_entity.pdbx_description
1 polymer ?
#
loop_
_entity_poly.entity_id
_entity_poly.type
_entity_poly.pdbx_seq_one_letter_code
_entity_poly.pdbx_strand_id
1 'polypeptide(L)'
;MTLYIRDQSVDDLAIKVAKLGKAPNKTEAVRRALLNEISRLEQAEPLEQRVKKIQDEFKQLAGPTRTPFDMKAFRDSLYEDD
;
A
#
# COMPACT_ATOMS: atom_id res chain seq x y z
N MET A 1 -7.12 30.54 9.44
CA MET A 1 -5.82 31.08 9.03
C MET A 1 -5.52 30.70 7.59
N THR A 2 -4.96 31.63 6.82
CA THR A 2 -4.63 31.43 5.41
C THR A 2 -3.21 30.87 5.28
N LEU A 3 -3.07 29.73 4.61
CA LEU A 3 -1.75 29.17 4.27
C LEU A 3 -1.19 29.93 3.06
N TYR A 4 -0.19 30.78 3.30
CA TYR A 4 0.51 31.49 2.23
C TYR A 4 1.65 30.64 1.67
N ILE A 5 1.59 30.35 0.37
CA ILE A 5 2.60 29.57 -0.35
C ILE A 5 3.19 30.51 -1.41
N ARG A 6 4.50 30.72 -1.38
CA ARG A 6 5.19 31.64 -2.31
C ARG A 6 5.35 31.03 -3.70
N ASP A 7 5.53 29.72 -3.76
CA ASP A 7 5.70 29.00 -5.01
C ASP A 7 4.32 28.75 -5.65
N GLN A 8 4.12 29.26 -6.86
CA GLN A 8 2.84 29.15 -7.56
C GLN A 8 2.48 27.70 -7.87
N SER A 9 3.47 26.87 -8.22
CA SER A 9 3.22 25.45 -8.54
C SER A 9 2.71 24.69 -7.30
N VAL A 10 3.23 25.02 -6.12
CA VAL A 10 2.80 24.43 -4.85
C VAL A 10 1.43 24.98 -4.43
N ASP A 11 1.15 26.26 -4.70
CA ASP A 11 -0.16 26.86 -4.48
C ASP A 11 -1.25 26.15 -5.30
N ASP A 12 -0.98 25.91 -6.58
CA ASP A 12 -1.88 25.21 -7.50
C ASP A 12 -2.16 23.78 -7.03
N LEU A 13 -1.13 23.06 -6.54
CA LEU A 13 -1.29 21.73 -5.94
C LEU A 13 -2.19 21.77 -4.71
N ALA A 14 -1.98 22.74 -3.82
CA ALA A 14 -2.80 22.88 -2.62
C ALA A 14 -4.27 23.23 -2.96
N ILE A 15 -4.51 24.06 -3.98
CA ILE A 15 -5.85 24.34 -4.51
C ILE A 15 -6.48 23.07 -5.09
N LYS A 16 -5.72 22.30 -5.88
CA LYS A 16 -6.18 21.06 -6.51
C LYS A 16 -6.57 20.03 -5.46
N VAL A 17 -5.73 19.82 -4.44
CA VAL A 17 -6.01 18.94 -3.31
C VAL A 17 -7.24 19.41 -2.54
N ALA A 18 -7.40 20.72 -2.31
CA ALA A 18 -8.59 21.27 -1.65
C ALA A 18 -9.88 20.98 -2.43
N LYS A 19 -9.86 21.15 -3.76
CA LYS A 19 -11.00 20.86 -4.63
C LYS A 19 -11.35 19.37 -4.64
N LEU A 20 -10.35 18.51 -4.85
CA LEU A 20 -10.54 17.05 -4.90
C LEU A 20 -11.01 16.49 -3.55
N GLY A 21 -10.40 16.96 -2.46
CA GLY A 21 -10.75 16.56 -1.09
C GLY A 21 -11.97 17.28 -0.50
N LYS A 22 -12.63 18.15 -1.28
CA LYS A 22 -13.78 18.98 -0.85
C LYS A 22 -13.53 19.70 0.48
N ALA A 23 -12.31 20.16 0.69
CA ALA A 23 -11.91 20.80 1.93
C ALA A 23 -12.46 22.25 1.99
N PRO A 24 -12.88 22.72 3.17
CA PRO A 24 -13.47 24.05 3.32
C PRO A 24 -12.48 25.19 3.07
N ASN A 25 -11.17 24.93 3.21
CA ASN A 25 -10.11 25.88 2.90
C ASN A 25 -8.82 25.14 2.55
N LYS A 26 -7.90 25.85 1.88
CA LYS A 26 -6.60 25.34 1.44
C LYS A 26 -5.74 24.85 2.61
N THR A 27 -5.76 25.55 3.74
CA THR A 27 -5.00 25.18 4.95
C THR A 27 -5.41 23.79 5.45
N GLU A 28 -6.71 23.53 5.52
CA GLU A 28 -7.26 22.27 6.00
C GLU A 28 -7.04 21.14 5.00
N ALA A 29 -7.11 21.44 3.70
CA ALA A 29 -6.76 20.49 2.65
C ALA A 29 -5.31 20.01 2.80
N VAL A 30 -4.37 20.95 2.93
CA VAL A 30 -2.95 20.64 3.06
C VAL A 30 -2.66 19.91 4.37
N ARG A 31 -3.28 20.32 5.48
CA ARG A 31 -3.15 19.61 6.76
C ARG A 31 -3.55 18.14 6.63
N ARG A 32 -4.72 17.86 6.06
CA ARG A 32 -5.20 16.48 5.85
C ARG A 32 -4.28 15.68 4.92
N ALA A 33 -3.84 16.30 3.82
CA ALA A 33 -2.93 15.66 2.89
C ALA A 33 -1.60 15.27 3.56
N LEU A 34 -1.02 16.16 4.36
CA LEU A 34 0.21 15.88 5.11
C LEU A 34 0.00 14.80 6.19
N LEU A 35 -1.12 14.81 6.90
CA LEU A 35 -1.43 13.76 7.88
C LEU A 35 -1.56 12.39 7.21
N ASN A 36 -2.23 12.32 6.06
CA ASN A 36 -2.35 11.08 5.29
C ASN A 36 -0.99 10.61 4.75
N GLU A 37 -0.13 11.54 4.33
CA GLU A 37 1.23 11.25 3.89
C GLU A 37 2.06 10.66 5.03
N ILE A 38 2.07 11.33 6.18
CA ILE A 38 2.77 10.87 7.38
C ILE A 38 2.26 9.50 7.79
N SER A 39 0.93 9.32 7.88
CA SER A 39 0.34 8.04 8.22
C SER A 39 0.74 6.95 7.23
N ARG A 40 0.80 7.25 5.92
CA ARG A 40 1.26 6.27 4.91
C ARG A 40 2.73 5.94 5.08
N LEU A 41 3.57 6.89 5.44
CA LEU A 41 5.00 6.66 5.68
C LEU A 41 5.24 5.90 6.99
N GLU A 42 4.47 6.17 8.03
CA GLU A 42 4.50 5.43 9.30
C GLU A 42 3.97 4.00 9.16
N GLN A 43 2.92 3.82 8.36
CA GLN A 43 2.32 2.52 8.03
C GLN A 43 2.99 1.83 6.85
N ALA A 44 4.00 2.45 6.22
CA ALA A 44 4.81 1.80 5.19
C ALA A 44 5.67 0.75 5.89
N GLU A 45 5.02 -0.37 6.21
CA GLU A 45 5.64 -1.53 6.77
C GLU A 45 6.78 -1.93 5.83
N PRO A 46 8.02 -2.01 6.32
CA PRO A 46 9.17 -2.38 5.50
C PRO A 46 8.86 -3.63 4.68
N LEU A 47 9.33 -3.67 3.44
CA LEU A 47 9.07 -4.79 2.53
C LEU A 47 9.35 -6.15 3.21
N GLU A 48 10.42 -6.21 4.00
CA GLU A 48 10.82 -7.38 4.79
C GLU A 48 9.71 -7.88 5.73
N GLN A 49 9.03 -6.97 6.43
CA GLN A 49 7.96 -7.31 7.37
C GLN A 49 6.70 -7.78 6.62
N ARG A 50 6.35 -7.12 5.51
CA ARG A 50 5.25 -7.55 4.63
C ARG A 50 5.49 -8.94 4.04
N VAL A 51 6.71 -9.20 3.56
CA VAL A 51 7.11 -10.51 3.04
C VAL A 51 7.10 -11.56 4.14
N LYS A 52 7.60 -11.22 5.33
CA LYS A 52 7.60 -12.13 6.48
C LYS A 52 6.19 -12.53 6.89
N LYS A 53 5.24 -11.60 6.91
CA LYS A 53 3.83 -11.90 7.18
C LYS A 53 3.28 -12.94 6.21
N ILE A 54 3.49 -12.75 4.90
CA ILE A 54 3.09 -13.71 3.87
C ILE A 54 3.78 -15.06 4.08
N GLN A 55 5.10 -15.07 4.33
CA GLN A 55 5.83 -16.31 4.58
C GLN A 55 5.31 -17.06 5.80
N ASP A 56 4.92 -16.35 6.86
CA ASP A 56 4.39 -16.94 8.09
C ASP A 56 2.97 -17.47 7.90
N GLU A 57 2.12 -16.77 7.12
CA GLU A 57 0.82 -17.30 6.67
C GLU A 57 0.98 -18.60 5.85
N PHE A 58 1.91 -18.63 4.91
CA PHE A 58 2.21 -19.83 4.11
C PHE A 58 2.76 -20.97 4.97
N LYS A 59 3.59 -20.69 5.98
CA LYS A 59 4.08 -21.72 6.92
C LYS A 59 2.93 -22.30 7.76
N GLN A 60 1.99 -21.47 8.19
CA GLN A 60 0.81 -21.93 8.93
C GLN A 60 -0.07 -22.84 8.06
N LEU A 61 -0.27 -22.47 6.79
CA LEU A 61 -1.01 -23.26 5.80
C LEU A 61 -0.32 -24.58 5.45
N ALA A 62 1.01 -24.57 5.26
CA ALA A 62 1.77 -25.76 4.90
C ALA A 62 1.91 -26.77 6.05
N GLY A 63 1.68 -26.35 7.30
CA GLY A 63 1.86 -27.18 8.48
C GLY A 63 3.32 -27.57 8.76
N PRO A 64 3.57 -28.35 9.84
CA PRO A 64 4.93 -28.72 10.25
C PRO A 64 5.61 -29.73 9.31
N THR A 65 4.82 -30.47 8.52
CA THR A 65 5.32 -31.50 7.61
C THR A 65 5.32 -30.95 6.19
N ARG A 66 6.47 -30.43 5.74
CA ARG A 66 6.68 -30.17 4.32
C ARG A 66 6.72 -31.50 3.58
N THR A 67 5.61 -31.90 2.99
CA THR A 67 5.66 -32.91 1.93
C THR A 67 6.45 -32.33 0.76
N PRO A 68 7.41 -33.07 0.16
CA PRO A 68 8.08 -32.62 -1.04
C PRO A 68 7.02 -32.32 -2.10
N PHE A 69 7.08 -31.13 -2.69
CA PHE A 69 6.17 -30.79 -3.79
C PHE A 69 6.54 -31.65 -5.01
N ASP A 70 5.66 -32.56 -5.41
CA ASP A 70 5.85 -33.37 -6.59
C ASP A 70 5.51 -32.54 -7.84
N MET A 71 6.56 -31.95 -8.40
CA MET A 71 6.48 -31.17 -9.65
C MET A 71 5.98 -31.98 -10.84
N LYS A 72 6.18 -33.30 -10.86
CA LYS A 72 5.72 -34.15 -11.96
C LYS A 72 4.22 -34.35 -11.87
N ALA A 73 3.73 -34.79 -10.71
CA ALA A 73 2.29 -34.99 -10.49
C ALA A 73 1.48 -33.70 -10.70
N PHE A 74 2.00 -32.56 -10.23
CA PHE A 74 1.37 -31.25 -10.49
C PHE A 74 1.33 -30.91 -11.98
N ARG A 75 2.44 -31.12 -12.70
CA ARG A 75 2.49 -30.84 -14.14
C ARG A 75 1.56 -31.75 -14.91
N ASP A 76 1.53 -33.05 -14.60
CA ASP A 76 0.66 -34.02 -15.27
C ASP A 76 -0.82 -33.61 -15.09
N SER A 77 -1.22 -33.15 -13.90
CA SER A 77 -2.59 -32.65 -13.64
C SER A 77 -2.99 -31.40 -14.43
N LEU A 78 -2.03 -30.61 -14.95
CA LEU A 78 -2.32 -29.44 -15.79
C LEU A 78 -2.54 -29.80 -17.27
N TYR A 79 -2.19 -31.02 -17.67
CA TYR A 79 -2.28 -31.49 -19.05
C TYR A 79 -3.23 -32.70 -19.22
N GLU A 80 -3.79 -33.24 -18.13
CA GLU A 80 -4.79 -34.32 -18.15
C GLU A 80 -6.23 -33.85 -18.43
N ASP A 81 -6.46 -32.54 -18.56
CA ASP A 81 -7.77 -31.93 -18.90
C ASP A 81 -7.98 -31.68 -20.42
N ASP A 82 -7.19 -32.33 -21.30
CA ASP A 82 -7.41 -32.39 -22.77
C ASP A 82 -7.73 -33.82 -23.26
#